data_AF-A0A1S3R330-F1
#
_entry.id   AF-A0A1S3R330-F1
#
_cell.length_a   1.000
_cell.length_b   1.000
_cell.length_c   1.000
_cell.angle_alpha   90.00
_cell.angle_beta   90.00
_cell.angle_gamma   90.00
#
_symmetry.space_group_name_H-M   'P 1'
#
loop_
_entity.id
_entity.type
_entity.pdbx_description
1 polymer ?
#
loop_
_entity_poly.entity_id
_entity_poly.type
_entity_poly.pdbx_seq_one_letter_code
_entity_poly.pdbx_strand_id
1 'polypeptide(L)'
;MSLITSDSGVYWCESGSGEHSNAVNITVPAGAVILESPALPVTGGDSVTLRCRYQGTSSNLTADFYKDGSLIRTETTGEMTIPAVSKSDEGLYKCTNSEGESPESRMTVTVPTPIPSPAVPVLSMSLPRLLCSLLVGSPYLLVTIILLVKYCRSRAQVTLFIRTSWWVEKDALFSSGE
;
A
#
# COMPACT_ATOMS: atom_id res chain seq x y z
N MET A 1 19.44 8.12 -42.24
CA MET A 1 19.73 9.35 -41.46
C MET A 1 20.25 8.87 -40.12
N SER A 2 21.55 9.04 -39.85
CA SER A 2 22.17 8.61 -38.59
C SER A 2 22.34 9.83 -37.70
N LEU A 3 22.17 9.68 -36.39
CA LEU A 3 22.45 10.74 -35.42
C LEU A 3 23.96 10.94 -35.31
N ILE A 4 24.40 12.20 -35.30
CA ILE A 4 25.79 12.60 -35.07
C ILE A 4 25.93 13.30 -33.72
N THR A 5 27.16 13.43 -33.24
CA THR A 5 27.45 14.07 -31.94
C THR A 5 26.89 15.50 -31.84
N SER A 6 26.83 16.22 -32.96
CA SER A 6 26.24 17.56 -33.07
C SER A 6 24.72 17.60 -32.85
N ASP A 7 24.03 16.46 -32.90
CA ASP A 7 22.60 16.34 -32.59
C ASP A 7 22.36 16.20 -31.07
N SER A 8 23.40 16.33 -30.24
CA SER A 8 23.24 16.38 -28.79
C SER A 8 22.71 17.75 -28.36
N GLY A 9 21.70 17.78 -27.51
CA GLY A 9 21.08 19.03 -27.10
C GLY A 9 19.87 18.85 -26.19
N VAL A 10 19.27 19.98 -25.82
CA VAL A 10 18.03 20.02 -25.05
C VAL A 10 16.87 20.17 -26.02
N TYR A 11 15.92 19.24 -25.93
CA TYR A 11 14.75 19.17 -26.80
C TYR A 11 13.48 19.35 -25.99
N TRP A 12 12.50 20.04 -26.56
CA TRP A 12 11.17 20.18 -26.00
C TRP A 12 10.15 20.18 -27.14
N CYS A 13 8.91 19.84 -26.82
CA CYS A 13 7.79 19.98 -27.74
C CYS A 13 7.09 21.31 -27.48
N GLU A 14 6.65 21.97 -28.54
CA GLU A 14 5.84 23.18 -28.48
C GLU A 14 4.44 22.89 -29.05
N SER A 15 3.41 23.29 -28.33
CA SER A 15 2.01 23.21 -28.77
C SER A 15 1.69 24.36 -29.74
N GLY A 16 0.65 24.21 -30.57
CA GLY A 16 0.15 25.30 -31.43
C GLY A 16 -0.34 26.54 -30.66
N SER A 17 -0.56 26.42 -29.35
CA SER A 17 -0.86 27.53 -28.43
C SER A 17 0.37 28.21 -27.82
N GLY A 18 1.59 27.78 -28.15
CA GLY A 18 2.85 28.29 -27.61
C GLY A 18 3.24 27.73 -26.23
N GLU A 19 2.59 26.66 -25.79
CA GLU A 19 2.95 25.96 -24.54
C GLU A 19 4.11 24.99 -24.79
N HIS A 20 5.08 24.96 -23.88
CA HIS A 20 6.24 24.06 -23.95
C HIS A 20 6.08 22.85 -23.02
N SER A 21 6.45 21.67 -23.51
CA SER A 21 6.56 20.47 -22.67
C SER A 21 7.76 20.55 -21.72
N ASN A 22 7.91 19.53 -20.87
CA ASN A 22 9.18 19.30 -20.21
C ASN A 22 10.29 19.15 -21.25
N ALA A 23 11.46 19.72 -20.93
CA ALA A 23 12.65 19.56 -21.73
C ALA A 23 13.34 18.22 -21.42
N VAL A 24 13.94 17.61 -22.44
CA VAL A 24 14.75 16.38 -22.35
C VAL A 24 16.14 16.65 -22.89
N ASN A 25 17.16 16.10 -22.24
CA ASN A 25 18.54 16.21 -22.71
C ASN A 25 18.90 14.95 -23.50
N ILE A 26 19.17 15.11 -24.79
CA ILE A 26 19.58 14.02 -25.69
C ILE A 26 21.08 14.12 -25.85
N THR A 27 21.79 13.03 -25.53
CA THR A 27 23.23 12.92 -25.72
C THR A 27 23.52 11.84 -26.75
N VAL A 28 24.19 12.21 -27.84
CA VAL A 28 24.64 11.27 -28.87
C VAL A 28 26.12 10.99 -28.63
N PRO A 29 26.46 9.81 -28.08
CA PRO A 29 27.85 9.48 -27.81
C PRO A 29 28.63 9.29 -29.12
N ALA A 30 29.91 9.67 -29.10
CA ALA A 30 30.83 9.38 -30.20
C ALA A 30 31.20 7.88 -30.26
N GLY A 31 30.98 7.15 -29.17
CA GLY A 31 31.25 5.71 -29.06
C GLY A 31 30.25 4.88 -29.85
N ALA A 32 30.72 3.73 -30.34
CA ALA A 32 29.90 2.80 -31.12
C ALA A 32 29.05 1.85 -30.26
N VAL A 33 29.28 1.82 -28.94
CA VAL A 33 28.61 0.94 -27.97
C VAL A 33 27.67 1.77 -27.10
N ILE A 34 26.44 1.29 -26.91
CA ILE A 34 25.43 1.95 -26.10
C ILE A 34 24.71 0.93 -25.20
N LEU A 35 24.43 1.34 -23.97
CA LEU A 35 23.59 0.59 -23.06
C LEU A 35 22.14 1.04 -23.21
N GLU A 36 21.26 0.13 -23.60
CA GLU A 36 19.82 0.33 -23.56
C GLU A 36 19.32 -0.02 -22.14
N SER A 37 19.03 1.01 -21.35
CA SER A 37 18.40 0.90 -20.03
C SER A 37 16.99 1.52 -20.05
N PRO A 38 16.09 1.13 -19.12
CA PRO A 38 14.79 1.77 -18.98
C PRO A 38 14.91 3.29 -18.76
N ALA A 39 14.10 4.07 -19.47
CA ALA A 39 14.07 5.53 -19.33
C ALA A 39 13.25 6.01 -18.11
N LEU A 40 12.35 5.16 -17.62
CA LEU A 40 11.49 5.44 -16.48
C LEU A 40 11.91 4.62 -15.26
N PRO A 41 11.58 5.08 -14.03
CA PRO A 41 11.79 4.29 -12.83
C PRO A 41 11.09 2.93 -12.91
N VAL A 42 11.82 1.89 -12.54
CA VAL A 42 11.37 0.50 -12.59
C VAL A 42 10.67 0.15 -11.29
N THR A 43 9.55 -0.56 -11.34
CA THR A 43 8.86 -0.99 -10.13
C THR A 43 9.58 -2.16 -9.46
N GLY A 44 9.69 -2.15 -8.13
CA GLY A 44 10.20 -3.29 -7.39
C GLY A 44 9.36 -4.55 -7.64
N GLY A 45 10.02 -5.66 -7.95
CA GLY A 45 9.42 -6.94 -8.32
C GLY A 45 9.31 -7.18 -9.83
N ASP A 46 9.45 -6.13 -10.66
CA ASP A 46 9.41 -6.29 -12.11
C ASP A 46 10.71 -6.91 -12.66
N SER A 47 10.62 -7.48 -13.86
CA SER A 47 11.77 -7.98 -14.61
C SER A 47 12.25 -6.91 -15.59
N VAL A 48 13.54 -6.61 -15.58
CA VAL A 48 14.18 -5.66 -16.51
C VAL A 48 15.29 -6.35 -17.29
N THR A 49 15.36 -6.04 -18.58
CA THR A 49 16.45 -6.47 -19.46
C THR A 49 17.26 -5.25 -19.89
N LEU A 50 18.55 -5.25 -19.58
CA LEU A 50 19.54 -4.31 -20.08
C LEU A 50 20.17 -4.89 -21.35
N ARG A 51 20.34 -4.08 -22.39
CA ARG A 51 20.93 -4.53 -23.66
C ARG A 51 22.14 -3.71 -24.03
N CYS A 52 23.23 -4.38 -24.36
CA CYS A 52 24.42 -3.75 -24.89
C CYS A 52 24.35 -3.80 -26.42
N ARG A 53 24.22 -2.64 -27.05
CA ARG A 53 24.12 -2.51 -28.51
C ARG A 53 25.39 -1.94 -29.09
N TYR A 54 25.78 -2.44 -30.25
CA TYR A 54 26.86 -1.91 -31.06
C TYR A 54 26.30 -1.47 -32.42
N GLN A 55 26.67 -0.28 -32.89
CA GLN A 55 26.15 0.28 -34.15
C GLN A 55 26.69 -0.43 -35.42
N GLY A 56 27.79 -1.17 -35.34
CA GLY A 56 28.36 -1.90 -36.48
C GLY A 56 27.86 -3.34 -36.61
N THR A 57 28.37 -4.05 -37.62
CA THR A 57 28.08 -5.47 -37.86
C THR A 57 28.97 -6.33 -36.97
N SER A 58 28.54 -6.61 -35.73
CA SER A 58 29.27 -7.51 -34.84
C SER A 58 28.79 -8.96 -34.99
N SER A 59 29.73 -9.90 -35.06
CA SER A 59 29.49 -11.34 -34.92
C SER A 59 29.53 -11.81 -33.46
N ASN A 60 30.04 -10.97 -32.55
CA ASN A 60 30.20 -11.28 -31.13
C ASN A 60 29.40 -10.27 -30.29
N LEU A 61 28.31 -10.76 -29.70
CA LEU A 61 27.45 -9.95 -28.82
C LEU A 61 27.89 -10.02 -27.36
N THR A 62 29.01 -10.68 -27.06
CA THR A 62 29.48 -10.83 -25.68
C THR A 62 29.76 -9.47 -25.07
N ALA A 63 29.09 -9.18 -23.96
CA ALA A 63 29.22 -7.94 -23.24
C ALA A 63 29.36 -8.19 -21.74
N ASP A 64 30.24 -7.41 -21.13
CA ASP A 64 30.41 -7.32 -19.70
C ASP A 64 29.55 -6.16 -19.18
N PHE A 65 28.71 -6.45 -18.20
CA PHE A 65 27.82 -5.50 -17.55
C PHE A 65 28.40 -5.09 -16.20
N TYR A 66 28.44 -3.79 -15.96
CA TYR A 66 28.92 -3.19 -14.72
C TYR A 66 27.80 -2.39 -14.06
N LYS A 67 27.81 -2.38 -12.72
CA LYS A 67 26.97 -1.54 -11.86
C LYS A 67 27.86 -0.84 -10.85
N ASP A 68 27.75 0.48 -10.77
CA ASP A 68 28.50 1.32 -9.86
C ASP A 68 30.03 1.02 -9.92
N GLY A 69 30.52 0.82 -11.16
CA GLY A 69 31.91 0.47 -11.46
C GLY A 69 32.32 -0.99 -11.25
N SER A 70 31.44 -1.85 -10.71
CA SER A 70 31.72 -3.26 -10.44
C SER A 70 31.14 -4.18 -11.51
N LEU A 71 31.91 -5.16 -11.98
CA LEU A 71 31.42 -6.18 -12.91
C LEU A 71 30.35 -7.03 -12.21
N ILE A 72 29.14 -7.06 -12.77
CA ILE A 72 28.02 -7.85 -12.24
C ILE A 72 27.74 -9.10 -13.05
N ARG A 73 28.01 -9.07 -14.37
CA ARG A 73 27.68 -10.19 -15.26
C ARG A 73 28.40 -10.09 -16.60
N THR A 74 28.61 -11.23 -17.23
CA THR A 74 29.08 -11.34 -18.61
C THR A 74 28.06 -12.17 -19.38
N GLU A 75 27.51 -11.63 -20.46
CA GLU A 75 26.44 -12.27 -21.26
C GLU A 75 26.85 -12.34 -22.72
N THR A 76 26.79 -13.52 -23.33
CA THR A 76 27.21 -13.76 -24.72
C THR A 76 26.23 -13.22 -25.76
N THR A 77 24.98 -13.00 -25.35
CA THR A 77 23.91 -12.43 -26.18
C THR A 77 23.91 -10.90 -26.17
N GLY A 78 24.68 -10.27 -25.27
CA GLY A 78 24.63 -8.83 -25.04
C GLY A 78 23.38 -8.37 -24.33
N GLU A 79 22.61 -9.29 -23.72
CA GLU A 79 21.40 -8.98 -22.96
C GLU A 79 21.50 -9.56 -21.54
N MET A 80 21.29 -8.71 -20.54
CA MET A 80 21.27 -9.09 -19.13
C MET A 80 19.88 -8.84 -18.54
N THR A 81 19.25 -9.89 -18.01
CA THR A 81 17.95 -9.78 -17.33
C THR A 81 18.09 -9.86 -15.82
N ILE A 82 17.48 -8.89 -15.13
CA ILE A 82 17.27 -8.83 -13.68
C ILE A 82 15.79 -9.19 -13.45
N PRO A 83 15.49 -10.43 -13.00
CA PRO A 83 14.11 -10.94 -13.01
C PRO A 83 13.21 -10.37 -11.91
N ALA A 84 13.79 -9.93 -10.79
CA ALA A 84 13.05 -9.38 -9.65
C ALA A 84 13.80 -8.16 -9.11
N VAL A 85 13.52 -7.00 -9.71
CA VAL A 85 14.20 -5.75 -9.38
C VAL A 85 13.87 -5.33 -7.95
N SER A 86 14.89 -4.88 -7.23
CA SER A 86 14.83 -4.46 -5.84
C SER A 86 15.53 -3.13 -5.65
N LYS A 87 15.42 -2.52 -4.46
CA LYS A 87 16.04 -1.21 -4.23
C LYS A 87 17.57 -1.24 -4.32
N SER A 88 18.21 -2.39 -4.12
CA SER A 88 19.66 -2.57 -4.32
C SER A 88 20.10 -2.59 -5.78
N ASP A 89 19.17 -2.81 -6.71
CA ASP A 89 19.44 -2.77 -8.15
C ASP A 89 19.43 -1.34 -8.70
N GLU A 90 19.12 -0.34 -7.88
CA GLU A 90 19.33 1.06 -8.25
C GLU A 90 20.82 1.39 -8.35
N GLY A 91 21.23 2.08 -9.42
CA GLY A 91 22.63 2.45 -9.62
C GLY A 91 22.96 2.95 -11.03
N LEU A 92 24.25 3.20 -11.26
CA LEU A 92 24.81 3.54 -12.57
C LEU A 92 25.26 2.27 -13.29
N TYR A 93 24.69 2.01 -14.46
CA TYR A 93 25.00 0.86 -15.27
C TYR A 93 25.79 1.25 -16.52
N LYS A 94 26.71 0.38 -16.91
CA LYS A 94 27.40 0.45 -18.21
C LYS A 94 27.69 -0.95 -18.71
N CYS A 95 27.88 -1.08 -20.01
CA CYS A 95 28.40 -2.29 -20.63
C CYS A 95 29.69 -2.02 -21.41
N THR A 96 30.54 -3.04 -21.50
CA THR A 96 31.74 -3.05 -22.34
C THR A 96 31.75 -4.28 -23.22
N ASN A 97 32.23 -4.15 -24.44
CA ASN A 97 32.49 -5.26 -25.35
C ASN A 97 33.86 -5.09 -26.01
N SER A 98 34.20 -5.94 -26.98
CA SER A 98 35.47 -5.84 -27.73
C SER A 98 35.64 -4.53 -28.49
N GLU A 99 34.54 -3.84 -28.78
CA GLU A 99 34.50 -2.63 -29.60
C GLU A 99 34.57 -1.35 -28.78
N GLY A 100 34.36 -1.43 -27.46
CA GLY A 100 34.48 -0.30 -26.55
C GLY A 100 33.55 -0.35 -25.34
N GLU A 101 33.37 0.82 -24.74
CA GLU A 101 32.58 1.04 -23.53
C GLU A 101 31.41 1.97 -23.84
N SER A 102 30.26 1.65 -23.24
CA SER A 102 29.08 2.51 -23.29
C SER A 102 29.12 3.60 -22.20
N PRO A 103 28.47 4.75 -22.44
CA PRO A 103 28.22 5.73 -21.39
C PRO A 103 27.42 5.13 -20.22
N GLU A 104 27.65 5.65 -19.02
CA GLU A 104 26.88 5.25 -17.85
C GLU A 104 25.44 5.75 -17.92
N SER A 105 24.49 4.88 -17.58
CA SER A 105 23.07 5.19 -17.49
C SER A 105 22.52 4.85 -16.11
N ARG A 106 21.72 5.75 -15.55
CA ARG A 106 21.15 5.57 -14.21
C ARG A 106 19.83 4.81 -14.29
N MET A 107 19.78 3.64 -13.64
CA MET A 107 18.53 2.91 -13.42
C MET A 107 18.02 3.19 -12.00
N THR A 108 16.79 3.69 -11.90
CA THR A 108 16.12 3.99 -10.62
C THR A 108 15.00 3.02 -10.34
N VAL A 109 14.80 2.68 -9.06
CA VAL A 109 13.78 1.71 -8.64
C VAL A 109 12.77 2.35 -7.69
N THR A 110 11.49 2.23 -8.06
CA THR A 110 10.34 2.63 -7.25
C THR A 110 9.75 1.40 -6.58
N VAL A 111 9.85 1.31 -5.25
CA VAL A 111 9.19 0.23 -4.52
C VAL A 111 7.76 0.67 -4.23
N PRO A 112 6.72 -0.11 -4.58
CA PRO A 112 5.37 0.16 -4.14
C PRO A 112 5.36 0.19 -2.62
N THR A 113 5.18 1.36 -2.02
CA THR A 113 4.83 1.41 -0.60
C THR A 113 3.52 0.66 -0.45
N PRO A 114 3.39 -0.26 0.52
CA PRO A 114 2.05 -0.70 0.89
C PRO A 114 1.29 0.58 1.21
N ILE A 115 0.21 0.82 0.45
CA ILE A 115 -0.75 1.87 0.80
C ILE A 115 -0.97 1.68 2.30
N PRO A 116 -0.76 2.70 3.14
CA PRO A 116 -1.22 2.60 4.52
C PRO A 116 -2.72 2.36 4.40
N SER A 117 -3.12 1.08 4.49
CA SER A 117 -4.51 0.71 4.67
C SER A 117 -4.95 1.62 5.80
N PRO A 118 -5.99 2.45 5.62
CA PRO A 118 -6.43 3.37 6.66
C PRO A 118 -6.49 2.51 7.90
N ALA A 119 -5.62 2.81 8.88
CA ALA A 119 -5.41 1.96 10.03
C ALA A 119 -6.81 1.69 10.56
N VAL A 120 -7.36 0.52 10.26
CA VAL A 120 -8.61 0.12 10.87
C VAL A 120 -8.21 0.17 12.33
N PRO A 121 -8.83 1.05 13.14
CA PRO A 121 -8.50 1.08 14.54
C PRO A 121 -8.84 -0.32 14.99
N VAL A 122 -7.81 -1.14 15.19
CA VAL A 122 -7.95 -2.38 15.91
C VAL A 122 -8.52 -1.90 17.23
N LEU A 123 -9.83 -2.10 17.37
CA LEU A 123 -10.56 -1.97 18.62
C LEU A 123 -9.96 -3.07 19.49
N SER A 124 -8.72 -2.84 19.92
CA SER A 124 -8.06 -3.56 20.97
C SER A 124 -8.99 -3.33 22.13
N MET A 125 -9.77 -4.36 22.45
CA MET A 125 -10.59 -4.41 23.64
C MET A 125 -9.63 -4.50 24.82
N SER A 126 -8.94 -3.38 25.07
CA SER A 126 -7.96 -3.25 26.13
C SER A 126 -8.70 -3.48 27.45
N LEU A 127 -8.13 -4.34 28.29
CA LEU A 127 -8.50 -4.62 29.68
C LEU A 127 -9.13 -3.42 30.45
N PRO A 128 -8.66 -2.16 30.29
CA PRO A 128 -9.34 -1.00 30.89
C PRO A 128 -10.79 -0.77 30.45
N ARG A 129 -11.18 -1.05 29.20
CA ARG A 129 -12.59 -0.93 28.75
C ARG A 129 -13.49 -1.99 29.37
N LEU A 130 -12.97 -3.21 29.59
CA LEU A 130 -13.67 -4.28 30.31
C LEU A 130 -13.80 -3.95 31.80
N LEU A 131 -12.74 -3.40 32.41
CA LEU A 131 -12.77 -2.93 33.80
C LEU A 131 -13.77 -1.78 33.98
N CYS A 132 -13.81 -0.80 33.07
CA CYS A 132 -14.80 0.28 33.11
C CYS A 132 -16.24 -0.22 32.96
N SER A 133 -16.49 -1.17 32.04
CA SER A 133 -17.84 -1.73 31.87
C SER A 133 -18.28 -2.58 33.06
N LEU A 134 -17.37 -3.33 33.69
CA LEU A 134 -17.64 -4.09 34.91
C LEU A 134 -17.89 -3.16 36.12
N LEU A 135 -17.10 -2.10 36.28
CA LEU A 135 -17.23 -1.15 37.39
C LEU A 135 -18.52 -0.32 37.32
N VAL A 136 -18.99 0.04 36.12
CA VAL A 136 -20.18 0.91 35.95
C VAL A 136 -21.43 0.11 35.60
N GLY A 137 -21.32 -0.90 34.75
CA GLY A 137 -22.47 -1.72 34.32
C GLY A 137 -23.00 -2.64 35.42
N SER A 138 -22.10 -3.21 36.24
CA SER A 138 -22.49 -4.09 37.35
C SER A 138 -23.38 -3.40 38.40
N PRO A 139 -23.01 -2.22 38.97
CA PRO A 139 -23.87 -1.57 39.96
C PRO A 139 -25.20 -1.11 39.36
N TYR A 140 -25.22 -0.67 38.10
CA TYR A 140 -26.47 -0.25 37.44
C TYR A 140 -27.43 -1.43 37.23
N LEU A 141 -26.90 -2.59 36.82
CA LEU A 141 -27.67 -3.82 36.67
C LEU A 141 -28.17 -4.35 38.02
N LEU A 142 -27.37 -4.25 39.09
CA LEU A 142 -27.81 -4.62 40.43
C LEU A 142 -28.92 -3.70 40.96
N VAL A 143 -28.81 -2.38 40.77
CA VAL A 143 -29.86 -1.43 41.21
C VAL A 143 -31.16 -1.67 40.44
N THR A 144 -31.10 -1.88 39.13
CA THR A 144 -32.29 -2.19 38.33
C THR A 144 -32.95 -3.50 38.75
N ILE A 145 -32.17 -4.56 39.04
CA ILE A 145 -32.71 -5.81 39.58
C ILE A 145 -33.33 -5.59 40.96
N ILE A 146 -32.69 -4.84 41.87
CA ILE A 146 -33.26 -4.56 43.20
C ILE A 146 -34.56 -3.76 43.09
N LEU A 147 -34.62 -2.77 42.20
CA LEU A 147 -35.83 -2.00 41.94
C LEU A 147 -36.93 -2.87 41.31
N LEU A 148 -36.59 -3.75 40.37
CA LEU A 148 -37.53 -4.70 39.79
C LEU A 148 -38.02 -5.72 40.82
N VAL A 149 -37.17 -6.22 41.71
CA VAL A 149 -37.57 -7.12 42.80
C VAL A 149 -38.44 -6.38 43.79
N LYS A 150 -38.10 -5.15 44.17
CA LYS A 150 -38.96 -4.33 45.04
C LYS A 150 -40.28 -3.98 44.38
N TYR A 151 -40.27 -3.67 43.10
CA TYR A 151 -41.46 -3.41 42.29
C TYR A 151 -42.30 -4.68 42.14
N CYS A 152 -41.70 -5.84 41.88
CA CYS A 152 -42.41 -7.11 41.81
C CYS A 152 -42.95 -7.55 43.17
N ARG A 153 -42.23 -7.30 44.27
CA ARG A 153 -42.70 -7.56 45.63
C ARG A 153 -43.78 -6.59 46.06
N SER A 154 -43.72 -5.31 45.68
CA SER A 154 -44.78 -4.35 45.91
C SER A 154 -45.98 -4.65 45.04
N ARG A 155 -45.80 -5.07 43.77
CA ARG A 155 -46.88 -5.56 42.92
C ARG A 155 -47.46 -6.84 43.49
N ALA A 156 -46.67 -7.77 44.01
CA ALA A 156 -47.17 -8.96 44.70
C ALA A 156 -47.93 -8.61 45.98
N GLN A 157 -47.46 -7.64 46.77
CA GLN A 157 -48.18 -7.12 47.95
C GLN A 157 -49.46 -6.36 47.57
N VAL A 158 -49.45 -5.57 46.49
CA VAL A 158 -50.59 -4.83 45.95
C VAL A 158 -51.58 -5.78 45.29
N THR A 159 -51.12 -6.85 44.64
CA THR A 159 -52.00 -7.89 44.08
C THR A 159 -52.57 -8.77 45.19
N LEU A 160 -51.84 -9.01 46.29
CA LEU A 160 -52.38 -9.61 47.52
C LEU A 160 -53.39 -8.68 48.20
N PHE A 161 -53.12 -7.36 48.26
CA PHE A 161 -54.05 -6.36 48.82
C PHE A 161 -55.33 -6.21 47.99
N ILE A 162 -55.21 -6.19 46.65
CA ILE A 162 -56.35 -6.17 45.72
C ILE A 162 -57.10 -7.50 45.79
N ARG A 163 -56.41 -8.64 45.92
CA ARG A 163 -57.05 -9.95 46.10
C ARG A 163 -57.75 -10.06 47.46
N THR A 164 -57.24 -9.45 48.53
CA THR A 164 -57.96 -9.39 49.82
C THR A 164 -59.11 -8.39 49.80
N SER A 165 -59.00 -7.25 49.10
CA SER A 165 -60.07 -6.26 49.01
C SER A 165 -61.25 -6.74 48.14
N TRP A 166 -60.99 -7.52 47.08
CA TRP A 166 -62.04 -8.19 46.29
C TRP A 166 -62.74 -9.34 47.04
N TRP A 167 -62.09 -9.95 48.04
CA TRP A 167 -62.76 -10.91 48.93
C TRP A 167 -63.64 -10.19 49.96
N VAL A 168 -63.15 -9.11 50.58
CA VAL A 168 -63.96 -8.29 51.52
C VAL A 168 -65.18 -7.65 50.85
N GLU A 169 -65.05 -7.16 49.61
CA GLU A 169 -66.17 -6.50 48.91
C GLU A 169 -67.19 -7.50 48.32
N LYS A 170 -66.77 -8.74 48.01
CA LYS A 170 -67.70 -9.80 47.60
C LYS A 170 -68.59 -10.29 48.74
N ASP A 171 -68.11 -10.24 49.98
CA ASP A 171 -68.91 -10.61 51.16
C ASP A 171 -69.90 -9.49 51.57
N ALA A 172 -69.64 -8.23 51.21
CA ALA A 172 -70.53 -7.10 51.51
C ALA A 172 -71.75 -7.01 50.56
N LEU A 173 -71.63 -7.48 49.32
CA LEU A 173 -72.73 -7.50 48.35
C LEU A 173 -73.70 -8.68 48.51
N PHE A 174 -73.38 -9.69 49.34
CA PHE A 174 -74.26 -10.82 49.61
C PHE A 174 -75.14 -10.65 50.87
N SER A 175 -75.05 -9.51 51.58
CA SER A 175 -75.80 -9.27 52.83
C SER A 175 -76.94 -8.24 52.71
N SER A 176 -77.31 -7.77 51.51
CA SER A 176 -78.42 -6.80 51.32
C SER A 176 -79.40 -7.12 50.19
N GLY A 177 -79.60 -8.40 49.84
CA GLY A 177 -80.56 -8.81 48.82
C GLY A 177 -81.24 -10.14 49.18
N GLU A 178 -82.32 -10.02 49.96
CA GLU A 178 -83.40 -11.00 50.26
C GLU A 178 -83.08 -12.31 50.99
#